data_AF-A0A5R8K9P0-F1
#
_entry.id   AF-A0A5R8K9P0-F1
#
_cell.length_a   1.000
_cell.length_b   1.000
_cell.length_c   1.000
_cell.angle_alpha   90.00
_cell.angle_beta   90.00
_cell.angle_gamma   90.00
#
_symmetry.space_group_name_H-M   'P 1'
#
loop_
_entity.id
_entity.type
_entity.pdbx_description
1 polymer ?
#
loop_
_entity_poly.entity_id
_entity_poly.type
_entity_poly.pdbx_seq_one_letter_code
_entity_poly.pdbx_strand_id
1 'polypeptide(L)'
;MKLFLAIRWGHDAEGPDGSDTHFIVRADDRDQAVALVDFHLQNNLTHQCVEPLCHRITEFGVDTSSPSRTEASILWGPSFEATHFDLRGYTTWMREAQTEYRWEDEQKWFGKKTADR
;
A
#
# COMPACT_ATOMS: atom_id res chain seq x y z
N MET A 1 -15.63 -7.91 3.38
CA MET A 1 -14.19 -7.61 3.43
C MET A 1 -13.96 -6.17 3.02
N LYS A 2 -12.83 -5.58 3.41
CA LYS A 2 -12.42 -4.24 3.02
C LYS A 2 -11.56 -4.27 1.76
N LEU A 3 -11.49 -3.14 1.07
CA LEU A 3 -10.63 -2.91 -0.08
C LEU A 3 -9.48 -1.98 0.31
N PHE A 4 -8.28 -2.40 -0.06
CA PHE A 4 -7.05 -1.69 0.24
C PHE A 4 -6.26 -1.42 -1.02
N LEU A 5 -5.71 -0.22 -1.15
CA LEU A 5 -4.70 0.13 -2.12
C LEU A 5 -3.35 0.03 -1.43
N ALA A 6 -2.52 -0.89 -1.88
CA ALA A 6 -1.16 -1.06 -1.40
C ALA A 6 -0.17 -0.52 -2.44
N ILE A 7 0.81 0.24 -1.96
CA ILE A 7 1.83 0.89 -2.78
C ILE A 7 3.19 0.52 -2.23
N ARG A 8 4.06 0.04 -3.12
CA ARG A 8 5.48 -0.13 -2.87
C ARG A 8 6.22 0.94 -3.65
N TRP A 9 6.98 1.79 -2.97
CA TRP A 9 7.75 2.82 -3.64
C TRP A 9 8.93 2.22 -4.39
N GLY A 10 9.12 2.69 -5.61
CA GLY A 10 10.34 2.56 -6.36
C GLY A 10 10.99 3.92 -6.44
N HIS A 11 12.29 4.02 -6.17
CA HIS A 11 12.96 5.32 -6.12
C HIS A 11 13.98 5.43 -7.24
N ASP A 12 13.82 6.41 -8.12
CA ASP A 12 14.72 6.71 -9.22
C ASP A 12 15.49 8.02 -8.99
N ALA A 13 16.77 7.85 -8.63
CA ALA A 13 17.89 8.68 -9.11
C ALA A 13 19.24 7.99 -8.81
N GLU A 14 19.43 7.39 -7.62
CA GLU A 14 20.57 6.49 -7.27
C GLU A 14 20.21 5.51 -6.11
N GLY A 15 18.92 5.21 -5.91
CA GLY A 15 18.40 4.28 -4.91
C GLY A 15 17.82 3.02 -5.56
N PRO A 16 17.27 2.08 -4.76
CA PRO A 16 16.81 0.80 -5.25
C PRO A 16 16.04 0.78 -6.58
N ASP A 17 16.64 0.17 -7.61
CA ASP A 17 16.09 0.10 -8.97
C ASP A 17 14.67 -0.49 -9.01
N GLY A 18 13.66 0.33 -9.30
CA GLY A 18 12.34 -0.14 -9.70
C GLY A 18 11.31 0.97 -9.74
N SER A 19 10.23 0.78 -10.49
CA SER A 19 9.09 1.70 -10.51
C SER A 19 8.21 1.52 -9.27
N ASP A 20 7.44 2.56 -8.92
CA ASP A 20 6.33 2.42 -7.98
C ASP A 20 5.40 1.29 -8.42
N THR A 21 4.98 0.46 -7.47
CA THR A 21 4.10 -0.68 -7.74
C THR A 21 2.83 -0.58 -6.91
N HIS A 22 1.68 -0.78 -7.57
CA HIS A 22 0.36 -0.67 -6.98
C HIS A 22 -0.37 -2.02 -6.98
N PHE A 23 -1.14 -2.27 -5.92
CA PHE A 23 -2.01 -3.43 -5.76
C PHE A 23 -3.37 -3.03 -5.21
N ILE A 24 -4.43 -3.66 -5.70
CA ILE A 24 -5.75 -3.63 -5.06
C ILE A 24 -5.93 -4.96 -4.34
N VAL A 25 -6.19 -4.88 -3.04
CA VAL A 25 -6.26 -6.03 -2.15
C VAL A 25 -7.61 -6.06 -1.48
N ARG A 26 -8.15 -7.26 -1.36
CA ARG A 26 -9.27 -7.55 -0.48
C ARG A 26 -8.77 -8.28 0.75
N ALA A 27 -9.14 -7.80 1.92
CA ALA A 27 -8.81 -8.42 3.20
C ALA A 27 -9.81 -8.01 4.29
N ASP A 28 -9.78 -8.70 5.43
CA ASP A 28 -10.58 -8.35 6.61
C ASP A 28 -10.02 -7.11 7.31
N ASP A 29 -8.70 -6.96 7.31
CA ASP A 29 -7.98 -5.85 7.93
C ASP A 29 -6.70 -5.49 7.16
N ARG A 30 -6.07 -4.40 7.63
CA ARG A 30 -4.82 -3.86 7.08
C ARG A 30 -3.70 -4.89 7.13
N ASP A 31 -3.53 -5.60 8.23
CA ASP A 31 -2.36 -6.45 8.47
C ASP A 31 -2.40 -7.68 7.56
N GLN A 32 -3.59 -8.24 7.33
CA GLN A 32 -3.80 -9.30 6.36
C GLN A 32 -3.53 -8.82 4.92
N ALA A 33 -3.96 -7.61 4.56
CA ALA A 33 -3.68 -7.04 3.25
C ALA A 33 -2.18 -6.81 3.01
N VAL A 34 -1.47 -6.29 4.02
CA VAL A 34 -0.02 -6.09 3.98
C VAL A 34 0.70 -7.43 3.84
N ALA A 35 0.34 -8.43 4.64
CA ALA A 35 0.96 -9.74 4.59
C ALA A 35 0.85 -10.38 3.19
N LEU A 36 -0.29 -10.24 2.52
CA LEU A 36 -0.48 -10.73 1.15
C LEU A 36 0.45 -10.05 0.15
N VAL A 37 0.58 -8.72 0.23
CA VAL A 37 1.41 -7.93 -0.70
C VAL A 37 2.89 -8.17 -0.43
N ASP A 38 3.32 -8.15 0.83
CA ASP A 38 4.70 -8.44 1.22
C ASP A 38 5.11 -9.83 0.78
N PHE A 39 4.26 -10.84 0.99
CA PHE A 39 4.50 -12.19 0.51
C PHE A 39 4.64 -12.23 -1.02
N HIS A 40 3.76 -11.55 -1.75
CA HIS A 40 3.85 -11.48 -3.21
C HIS A 40 5.16 -10.80 -3.65
N LEU A 41 5.51 -9.66 -3.07
CA LEU A 41 6.72 -8.90 -3.36
C LEU A 41 7.98 -9.73 -3.09
N GLN A 42 8.08 -10.39 -1.92
CA GLN A 42 9.22 -11.23 -1.55
C GLN A 42 9.47 -12.39 -2.51
N ASN A 43 8.42 -12.95 -3.11
CA ASN A 43 8.54 -14.11 -3.98
C ASN A 43 8.65 -13.75 -5.47
N ASN A 44 8.30 -12.52 -5.87
CA ASN A 44 8.20 -12.14 -7.29
C ASN A 44 9.06 -10.93 -7.68
N LEU A 45 9.62 -10.17 -6.74
CA LEU A 45 10.59 -9.11 -7.06
C LEU A 45 11.91 -9.73 -7.51
N THR A 46 12.33 -9.35 -8.71
CA THR A 46 13.62 -9.75 -9.30
C THR A 46 14.73 -8.72 -9.05
N HIS A 47 14.38 -7.52 -8.59
CA HIS A 47 15.31 -6.42 -8.38
C HIS A 47 16.02 -6.54 -7.03
N GLN A 48 17.35 -6.59 -7.06
CA GLN A 48 18.18 -6.88 -5.89
C GLN A 48 18.19 -5.76 -4.84
N CYS A 49 17.89 -4.52 -5.23
CA CYS A 49 18.07 -3.38 -4.34
C CYS A 49 16.79 -2.94 -3.65
N VAL A 50 15.59 -3.34 -4.08
CA VAL A 50 14.35 -2.79 -3.52
C VAL A 50 13.76 -3.62 -2.42
N GLU A 51 13.28 -2.94 -1.37
CA GLU A 51 12.61 -3.59 -0.28
C GLU A 51 11.36 -4.33 -0.79
N PRO A 52 11.23 -5.63 -0.49
CA PRO A 52 10.12 -6.44 -0.96
C PRO A 52 8.92 -6.31 -0.02
N LEU A 53 8.50 -5.07 0.24
CA LEU A 53 7.42 -4.76 1.18
C LEU A 53 6.59 -3.58 0.70
N CYS A 54 5.32 -3.57 1.08
CA CYS A 54 4.42 -2.44 0.86
C CYS A 54 4.80 -1.26 1.77
N HIS A 55 5.05 -0.07 1.22
CA HIS A 55 5.37 1.16 1.97
C HIS A 55 4.13 1.89 2.46
N ARG A 56 3.03 1.83 1.70
CA ARG A 56 1.79 2.54 2.00
C ARG A 56 0.58 1.66 1.74
N ILE A 57 -0.35 1.63 2.68
CA ILE A 57 -1.63 0.96 2.52
C ILE A 57 -2.78 1.91 2.87
N THR A 58 -3.79 1.97 2.01
CA THR A 58 -4.95 2.85 2.17
C THR A 58 -6.24 2.04 2.09
N GLU A 59 -7.08 2.10 3.11
CA GLU A 59 -8.44 1.56 3.08
C GLU A 59 -9.32 2.50 2.25
N PHE A 60 -9.84 2.04 1.12
CA PHE A 60 -10.61 2.88 0.19
C PHE A 60 -12.06 2.41 -0.04
N GLY A 61 -12.48 1.30 0.57
CA GLY A 61 -13.87 0.86 0.44
C GLY A 61 -14.16 -0.49 1.05
N VAL A 62 -15.37 -0.99 0.74
CA VAL A 62 -15.86 -2.30 1.16
C VAL A 62 -16.12 -3.14 -0.09
N ASP A 63 -15.65 -4.38 -0.09
CA ASP A 63 -15.97 -5.32 -1.15
C ASP A 63 -17.42 -5.81 -1.00
N THR A 64 -18.25 -5.50 -1.99
CA THR A 64 -19.65 -5.94 -2.09
C THR A 64 -19.83 -7.14 -3.02
N SER A 65 -18.73 -7.81 -3.41
CA SER A 65 -18.79 -9.02 -4.24
C SER A 65 -19.58 -10.14 -3.55
N SER A 66 -19.99 -11.13 -4.34
CA SER A 66 -20.83 -12.25 -3.89
C SER A 66 -20.33 -12.88 -2.57
N PRO A 67 -21.23 -13.26 -1.65
CA PRO A 67 -20.87 -13.93 -0.39
C PRO A 67 -20.04 -15.20 -0.57
N SER A 68 -20.00 -15.78 -1.77
CA SER A 68 -19.14 -16.92 -2.10
C SER A 68 -17.65 -16.57 -2.23
N ARG A 69 -17.27 -15.29 -2.25
CA ARG A 69 -15.88 -14.85 -2.32
C ARG A 69 -15.45 -14.22 -0.99
N THR A 70 -15.17 -15.06 0.00
CA THR A 70 -14.80 -14.66 1.36
C THR A 70 -13.29 -14.63 1.62
N GLU A 71 -12.47 -15.01 0.64
CA GLU A 71 -11.03 -15.17 0.85
C GLU A 71 -10.27 -13.87 0.60
N ALA A 72 -9.29 -13.57 1.45
CA ALA A 72 -8.40 -12.43 1.24
C ALA A 72 -7.51 -12.70 0.01
N SER A 73 -7.36 -11.70 -0.86
CA SER A 73 -6.63 -11.88 -2.12
C SER A 73 -6.22 -10.56 -2.75
N ILE A 74 -5.13 -10.57 -3.52
CA ILE A 74 -4.81 -9.51 -4.47
C ILE A 74 -5.82 -9.60 -5.62
N LEU A 75 -6.63 -8.56 -5.80
CA LEU A 75 -7.63 -8.46 -6.87
C LEU A 75 -7.03 -7.90 -8.17
N TRP A 76 -6.02 -7.05 -8.04
CA TRP A 76 -5.31 -6.43 -9.17
C TRP A 76 -3.90 -6.00 -8.76
N GLY A 77 -2.99 -5.99 -9.73
CA GLY A 77 -1.57 -5.71 -9.54
C GLY A 77 -0.69 -6.96 -9.70
N PRO A 78 0.64 -6.80 -9.79
CA PRO A 78 1.38 -5.54 -9.71
C PRO A 78 1.11 -4.64 -10.93
N SER A 79 0.95 -3.34 -10.69
CA SER A 79 0.88 -2.32 -11.76
C SER A 79 1.89 -1.22 -11.53
N PHE A 80 2.61 -0.87 -12.60
CA PHE A 80 3.68 0.13 -12.61
C PHE A 80 3.23 1.47 -13.19
N GLU A 81 1.98 1.59 -13.62
CA GLU A 81 1.44 2.84 -14.13
C GLU A 81 1.27 3.83 -12.97
N ALA A 82 1.74 5.07 -13.17
CA ALA A 82 1.60 6.19 -12.24
C ALA A 82 0.14 6.61 -12.11
N THR A 83 -0.63 5.79 -11.40
CA THR A 83 -2.04 6.01 -11.18
C THR A 83 -2.15 7.03 -10.05
N HIS A 84 -2.47 8.28 -10.40
CA HIS A 84 -2.68 9.33 -9.41
C HIS A 84 -3.97 9.05 -8.64
N PHE A 85 -3.87 8.32 -7.54
CA PHE A 85 -4.99 8.14 -6.62
C PHE A 85 -5.09 9.36 -5.70
N ASP A 86 -6.21 10.09 -5.77
CA ASP A 86 -6.53 11.10 -4.75
C ASP A 86 -7.02 10.38 -3.49
N LEU A 87 -6.10 10.18 -2.54
CA LEU A 87 -6.35 9.43 -1.32
C LEU A 87 -6.73 10.34 -0.14
N ARG A 88 -7.02 11.62 -0.39
CA ARG A 88 -7.42 12.56 0.67
C ARG A 88 -8.72 12.09 1.32
N GLY A 89 -8.70 12.01 2.66
CA GLY A 89 -9.86 11.62 3.47
C GLY A 89 -10.00 10.12 3.70
N TYR A 90 -9.16 9.29 3.07
CA TYR A 90 -9.10 7.85 3.36
C TYR A 90 -8.18 7.56 4.54
N THR A 91 -8.42 6.42 5.19
CA THR A 91 -7.52 5.93 6.25
C THR A 91 -6.31 5.31 5.59
N THR A 92 -5.16 5.93 5.78
CA THR A 92 -3.89 5.50 5.22
C THR A 92 -2.86 5.29 6.32
N TRP A 93 -2.08 4.25 6.13
CA TRP A 93 -0.94 3.91 6.95
C TRP A 93 0.31 3.83 6.07
N MET A 94 1.45 4.28 6.60
CA MET A 94 2.75 4.13 5.94
C MET A 94 3.79 3.53 6.89
N ARG A 95 4.83 2.92 6.31
CA ARG A 95 6.07 2.52 6.97
C ARG A 95 7.24 2.81 6.05
N GLU A 96 8.34 3.34 6.60
CA GLU A 96 9.51 3.74 5.80
C GLU A 96 10.47 2.59 5.50
N ALA A 97 10.50 1.55 6.33
CA ALA A 97 11.41 0.41 6.16
C ALA A 97 10.87 -0.86 6.83
N GLN A 98 11.47 -2.01 6.49
CA GLN A 98 11.11 -3.32 7.07
C GLN A 98 11.24 -3.37 8.60
N THR A 99 12.11 -2.53 9.17
CA THR A 99 12.36 -2.44 10.62
C THR A 99 11.47 -1.45 11.34
N GLU A 100 10.71 -0.63 10.61
CA GLU A 100 9.78 0.34 11.17
C GLU A 100 8.35 -0.20 11.11
N TYR A 101 7.98 -0.95 12.15
CA TYR A 101 6.64 -1.51 12.33
C TYR A 101 5.57 -0.45 12.71
N ARG A 102 5.96 0.82 12.83
CA ARG A 102 5.03 1.88 13.23
C ARG A 102 4.32 2.42 12.01
N TRP A 103 3.14 1.86 11.76
CA TRP A 103 2.14 2.48 10.92
C TRP A 103 1.80 3.87 11.45
N GLU A 104 2.19 4.90 10.71
CA GLU A 104 1.75 6.26 11.01
C GLU A 104 0.42 6.56 10.29
N ASP A 105 -0.57 7.05 11.04
CA ASP A 105 -1.82 7.53 10.44
C ASP A 105 -1.55 8.81 9.63
N GLU A 106 -1.73 8.75 8.31
CA GLU A 106 -1.44 9.87 7.39
C GLU A 106 -2.35 11.10 7.62
N GLN A 107 -3.46 10.97 8.35
CA GLN A 107 -4.29 12.13 8.75
C GLN A 107 -3.48 13.22 9.47
N LYS A 108 -2.35 12.87 10.10
CA LYS A 108 -1.44 13.85 10.73
C LYS A 108 -0.52 14.56 9.75
N TRP A 109 -0.27 14.02 8.56
CA TRP A 109 0.69 14.59 7.60
C TRP A 109 0.11 15.82 6.88
N PHE A 110 -1.16 15.75 6.46
CA PHE A 110 -1.84 16.90 5.83
C PHE A 110 -2.37 17.95 6.83
N GLY A 111 -2.27 17.68 8.14
CA GLY A 111 -2.79 18.54 9.21
C GLY A 111 -1.84 19.63 9.74
N LYS A 112 -0.61 19.75 9.23
CA LYS A 112 0.32 20.83 9.62
C LYS A 112 0.65 21.76 8.47
N LYS A 113 -0.29 22.67 8.15
CA LYS A 113 -0.02 24.08 7.79
C LYS A 113 -1.31 24.90 7.69
N THR A 114 -1.94 25.16 8.83
CA THR A 114 -2.54 26.46 9.07
C THR A 114 -1.94 26.97 10.37
N ALA A 115 -0.72 27.48 10.26
CA ALA A 115 -0.17 28.35 11.28
C ALA A 115 -0.90 29.70 11.15
N ASP A 116 -1.43 30.16 12.28
CA ASP A 116 -1.90 31.52 12.50
C ASP A 116 -0.99 32.55 11.81
N ARG A 117 -1.60 33.42 11.00
CA ARG A 117 -1.38 34.87 10.99
C ARG A 117 -2.36 35.59 10.07
#